data_AF-A0A2M8PU32-F1
#
_entry.id   AF-A0A2M8PU32-F1
#
_cell.length_a   1.000
_cell.length_b   1.000
_cell.length_c   1.000
_cell.angle_alpha   90.00
_cell.angle_beta   90.00
_cell.angle_gamma   90.00
#
_symmetry.space_group_name_H-M   'P 1'
#
loop_
_entity.id
_entity.type
_entity.pdbx_description
1 polymer ?
#
loop_
_entity_poly.entity_id
_entity_poly.type
_entity_poly.pdbx_seq_one_letter_code
_entity_poly.pdbx_strand_id
1 'polypeptide(L)'
;MSFDRTRNAYNNKWSFLGRQVWSRNSMNRQQSFVIVFILGILLITGLLVMAVPSSVENLLQPEATQQQQTVEAAVNQFFTQTAEARGPVDITQTAEAQLTATANIQATIEAEFNQQLTATAEFEALVEEQFNQSLTATALAESSVFGGVDVAQIVAFEIRDIRDEEDVAFIEFARDADNAWQIVDGSNLRNLPVDEALLEEFVQSFATLEITNRPRNQNLEDNGLDEPNFVLTMTNTDGTVFSLSIGDTRRDGRRYRALAQIVPGDETGVVYEVRSNRVNEIIDLIDHPPYLIPEELAPTVAEIQIAEQVFEGGRMIWIEPTGQIWVMLVDEEGGGRWLVFEDTFVEGEPEIDPSIQPPEGLLQPMRGFGKLWRENPELREALGWAVTPEFGFVSDYRYDPGGEFDENGELVFLPGEHTLFTLNGELLQFNEADSTWQLGED
;
A
#
# COMPACT_ATOMS: atom_id res chain seq x y z
N MET A 1 34.24 -57.87 -26.27
CA MET A 1 34.02 -57.66 -24.82
C MET A 1 32.88 -56.66 -24.71
N SER A 2 31.60 -56.98 -24.43
CA SER A 2 31.00 -58.16 -23.75
C SER A 2 31.55 -58.25 -22.31
N PHE A 3 30.82 -58.01 -21.21
CA PHE A 3 29.36 -57.99 -20.89
C PHE A 3 29.01 -56.76 -20.00
N ASP A 4 27.83 -56.10 -19.91
CA ASP A 4 26.45 -56.27 -20.42
C ASP A 4 25.61 -57.42 -19.78
N ARG A 5 24.47 -57.28 -19.07
CA ARG A 5 23.50 -56.19 -18.75
C ARG A 5 22.38 -56.76 -17.83
N THR A 6 21.42 -55.93 -17.38
CA THR A 6 20.12 -56.28 -16.70
C THR A 6 20.21 -56.72 -15.22
N ARG A 7 19.15 -56.67 -14.37
CA ARG A 7 17.69 -56.65 -14.64
C ARG A 7 16.84 -56.11 -13.45
N ASN A 8 15.70 -55.46 -13.74
CA ASN A 8 14.55 -55.06 -12.87
C ASN A 8 14.82 -54.12 -11.66
N ALA A 9 14.08 -53.06 -11.30
CA ALA A 9 12.78 -52.45 -11.69
C ALA A 9 11.50 -52.79 -10.87
N TYR A 10 10.83 -51.70 -10.45
CA TYR A 10 9.40 -51.51 -10.08
C TYR A 10 8.79 -51.99 -8.74
N ASN A 11 8.35 -50.97 -7.97
CA ASN A 11 6.98 -50.71 -7.46
C ASN A 11 6.48 -51.11 -6.04
N ASN A 12 5.66 -50.18 -5.53
CA ASN A 12 4.54 -50.29 -4.57
C ASN A 12 4.87 -50.60 -3.09
N LYS A 13 4.55 -49.69 -2.16
CA LYS A 13 3.23 -49.25 -1.64
C LYS A 13 2.62 -50.23 -0.62
N TRP A 14 2.48 -49.72 0.61
CA TRP A 14 1.47 -50.06 1.63
C TRP A 14 1.15 -51.53 1.91
N SER A 15 1.57 -52.01 3.08
CA SER A 15 0.77 -52.93 3.90
C SER A 15 0.80 -52.51 5.37
N PHE A 16 -0.35 -52.59 6.03
CA PHE A 16 -0.57 -52.16 7.41
C PHE A 16 -0.51 -53.39 8.35
N LEU A 17 -0.58 -53.17 9.67
CA LEU A 17 -0.74 -54.18 10.74
C LEU A 17 0.46 -55.10 11.09
N GLY A 18 1.20 -54.70 12.13
CA GLY A 18 1.09 -55.43 13.40
C GLY A 18 2.16 -56.47 13.78
N ARG A 19 3.15 -56.02 14.56
CA ARG A 19 3.41 -56.59 15.91
C ARG A 19 4.26 -55.70 16.81
N GLN A 20 3.96 -55.74 18.11
CA GLN A 20 4.73 -55.09 19.16
C GLN A 20 6.04 -55.85 19.45
N VAL A 21 7.14 -55.13 19.63
CA VAL A 21 8.16 -55.44 20.66
C VAL A 21 8.67 -54.11 21.23
N TRP A 22 8.21 -53.74 22.42
CA TRP A 22 8.74 -52.58 23.14
C TRP A 22 10.09 -52.95 23.76
N SER A 23 11.15 -52.20 23.43
CA SER A 23 12.51 -52.42 23.97
C SER A 23 12.92 -51.27 24.88
N ARG A 24 13.29 -51.63 26.12
CA ARG A 24 13.46 -50.74 27.28
C ARG A 24 14.70 -49.80 27.23
N ASN A 25 15.24 -49.55 26.04
CA ASN A 25 16.51 -48.83 25.82
C ASN A 25 16.35 -47.43 25.17
N SER A 26 15.14 -47.01 24.79
CA SER A 26 14.91 -45.69 24.15
C SER A 26 15.02 -44.52 25.14
N MET A 27 14.41 -44.65 26.33
CA MET A 27 14.22 -43.55 27.29
C MET A 27 15.54 -42.87 27.70
N ASN A 28 16.60 -43.65 27.95
CA ASN A 28 17.89 -43.13 28.41
C ASN A 28 18.64 -42.28 27.35
N ARG A 29 18.26 -42.35 26.06
CA ARG A 29 18.86 -41.50 25.03
C ARG A 29 18.18 -40.13 24.90
N GLN A 30 16.87 -40.04 25.13
CA GLN A 30 16.18 -38.74 25.04
C GLN A 30 16.48 -37.84 26.23
N GLN A 31 16.46 -38.35 27.47
CA GLN A 31 16.83 -37.56 28.65
C GLN A 31 18.25 -37.00 28.58
N SER A 32 19.19 -37.74 27.98
CA SER A 32 20.58 -37.27 27.80
C SER A 32 20.72 -36.16 26.76
N PHE A 33 19.83 -36.07 25.77
CA PHE A 33 19.81 -34.97 24.80
C PHE A 33 19.25 -33.69 25.40
N VAL A 34 18.10 -33.79 26.11
CA VAL A 34 17.43 -32.63 26.73
C VAL A 34 18.35 -31.88 27.70
N ILE A 35 19.08 -32.60 28.57
CA ILE A 35 19.99 -31.99 29.56
C ILE A 35 21.15 -31.25 28.87
N VAL A 36 21.70 -31.77 27.77
CA VAL A 36 22.78 -31.12 27.02
C VAL A 36 22.26 -29.90 26.25
N PHE A 37 21.02 -29.94 25.75
CA PHE A 37 20.41 -28.82 25.05
C PHE A 37 20.13 -27.63 26.00
N ILE A 38 19.56 -27.90 27.18
CA ILE A 38 19.32 -26.89 28.22
C ILE A 38 20.62 -26.22 28.69
N LEU A 39 21.70 -27.01 28.89
CA LEU A 39 23.02 -26.48 29.24
C LEU A 39 23.68 -25.67 28.10
N GLY A 40 23.32 -25.93 26.84
CA GLY A 40 23.74 -25.11 25.71
C GLY A 40 23.04 -23.74 25.68
N ILE A 41 21.71 -23.72 25.87
CA ILE A 41 20.91 -22.48 25.89
C ILE A 41 21.33 -21.55 27.04
N LEU A 42 21.56 -22.10 28.24
CA LEU A 42 22.05 -21.34 29.40
C LEU A 42 23.44 -20.71 29.20
N LEU A 43 24.23 -21.21 28.25
CA LEU A 43 25.55 -20.67 27.92
C LEU A 43 25.49 -19.55 26.85
N ILE A 44 24.42 -19.50 26.06
CA ILE A 44 24.18 -18.46 25.04
C ILE A 44 23.45 -17.26 25.65
N THR A 45 22.46 -17.51 26.52
CA THR A 45 21.71 -16.46 27.25
C THR A 45 22.56 -15.65 28.25
N GLY A 46 23.76 -16.12 28.59
CA GLY A 46 24.66 -15.46 29.55
C GLY A 46 25.46 -14.26 29.02
N LEU A 47 25.26 -13.82 27.75
CA LEU A 47 26.15 -12.85 27.09
C LEU A 47 25.47 -11.62 26.44
N LEU A 48 24.15 -11.53 26.44
CA LEU A 48 23.42 -10.30 26.09
C LEU A 48 22.52 -9.87 27.26
N VAL A 49 23.00 -8.90 28.06
CA VAL A 49 22.20 -8.19 29.07
C VAL A 49 22.35 -6.69 28.85
N MET A 50 21.55 -6.14 27.93
CA MET A 50 21.17 -4.73 27.87
C MET A 50 19.74 -4.61 27.33
N ALA A 51 18.96 -3.70 27.93
CA ALA A 51 17.64 -3.26 27.47
C ALA A 51 16.63 -4.35 27.06
N VAL A 52 16.03 -5.03 28.05
CA VAL A 52 14.73 -5.71 27.88
C VAL A 52 13.66 -4.85 28.59
N PRO A 53 12.51 -4.55 27.96
CA PRO A 53 11.45 -3.79 28.61
C PRO A 53 10.80 -4.57 29.76
N SER A 54 10.23 -3.83 30.72
CA SER A 54 9.67 -4.34 31.98
C SER A 54 8.47 -5.28 31.86
N SER A 55 7.97 -5.54 30.65
CA SER A 55 6.93 -6.53 30.37
C SER A 55 7.41 -7.99 30.48
N VAL A 56 8.71 -8.25 30.33
CA VAL A 56 9.26 -9.62 30.24
C VAL A 56 9.58 -10.25 31.61
N GLU A 57 9.75 -9.45 32.67
CA GLU A 57 10.19 -9.96 33.99
C GLU A 57 9.17 -10.91 34.65
N ASN A 58 7.88 -10.85 34.26
CA ASN A 58 6.84 -11.78 34.69
C ASN A 58 6.86 -13.14 33.97
N LEU A 59 7.58 -13.31 32.86
CA LEU A 59 7.58 -14.55 32.06
C LEU A 59 8.76 -15.50 32.39
N LEU A 60 9.68 -15.09 33.26
CA LEU A 60 10.88 -15.86 33.61
C LEU A 60 10.92 -16.39 35.06
N GLN A 61 9.82 -16.25 35.82
CA GLN A 61 9.64 -16.94 37.09
C GLN A 61 8.85 -18.24 36.86
N PRO A 62 9.48 -19.43 36.94
CA PRO A 62 8.75 -20.68 36.72
C PRO A 62 7.79 -20.96 37.88
N GLU A 63 6.53 -21.27 37.56
CA GLU A 63 5.50 -21.70 38.52
C GLU A 63 5.71 -23.12 39.09
N ALA A 64 6.97 -23.55 39.22
CA ALA A 64 7.37 -24.82 39.82
C ALA A 64 6.73 -25.02 41.21
N THR A 65 6.54 -23.93 41.96
CA THR A 65 5.85 -23.92 43.25
C THR A 65 4.38 -24.32 43.16
N GLN A 66 3.62 -23.84 42.15
CA GLN A 66 2.22 -24.24 41.96
C GLN A 66 2.10 -25.71 41.52
N GLN A 67 2.96 -26.15 40.59
CA GLN A 67 2.97 -27.54 40.15
C GLN A 67 3.38 -28.50 41.28
N GLN A 68 4.39 -28.16 42.10
CA GLN A 68 4.72 -28.95 43.29
C GLN A 68 3.57 -29.01 44.30
N GLN A 69 2.90 -27.88 44.59
CA GLN A 69 1.77 -27.85 45.52
C GLN A 69 0.59 -28.70 45.02
N THR A 70 0.33 -28.71 43.71
CA THR A 70 -0.72 -29.55 43.10
C THR A 70 -0.39 -31.04 43.23
N VAL A 71 0.87 -31.43 43.02
CA VAL A 71 1.33 -32.82 43.20
C VAL A 71 1.30 -33.23 44.68
N GLU A 72 1.74 -32.38 45.61
CA GLU A 72 1.63 -32.67 47.05
C GLU A 72 0.18 -32.77 47.51
N ALA A 73 -0.73 -31.92 46.98
CA ALA A 73 -2.15 -32.00 47.26
C ALA A 73 -2.76 -33.33 46.77
N ALA A 74 -2.49 -33.73 45.52
CA ALA A 74 -2.94 -34.99 44.96
C ALA A 74 -2.41 -36.21 45.75
N VAL A 75 -1.13 -36.22 46.11
CA VAL A 75 -0.51 -37.29 46.92
C VAL A 75 -1.14 -37.37 48.33
N ASN A 76 -1.37 -36.23 49.00
CA ASN A 76 -2.04 -36.22 50.31
C ASN A 76 -3.50 -36.67 50.23
N GLN A 77 -4.22 -36.33 49.16
CA GLN A 77 -5.57 -36.81 48.90
C GLN A 77 -5.59 -38.34 48.67
N PHE A 78 -4.61 -38.87 47.94
CA PHE A 78 -4.41 -40.31 47.71
C PHE A 78 -4.17 -41.08 49.02
N PHE A 79 -3.30 -40.55 49.90
CA PHE A 79 -3.07 -41.15 51.22
C PHE A 79 -4.31 -41.08 52.13
N THR A 80 -5.08 -39.99 52.07
CA THR A 80 -6.31 -39.82 52.86
C THR A 80 -7.38 -40.85 52.46
N GLN A 81 -7.66 -41.00 51.17
CA GLN A 81 -8.59 -42.03 50.66
C GLN A 81 -8.12 -43.45 51.00
N THR A 82 -6.81 -43.70 50.96
CA THR A 82 -6.21 -44.99 51.35
C THR A 82 -6.34 -45.29 52.86
N ALA A 83 -6.44 -44.26 53.71
CA ALA A 83 -6.65 -44.40 55.15
C ALA A 83 -8.11 -44.69 55.50
N GLU A 84 -9.07 -43.99 54.88
CA GLU A 84 -10.50 -44.20 55.11
C GLU A 84 -10.99 -45.59 54.67
N ALA A 85 -10.35 -46.17 53.64
CA ALA A 85 -10.60 -47.53 53.17
C ALA A 85 -10.19 -48.66 54.15
N ARG A 86 -9.70 -48.34 55.35
CA ARG A 86 -9.23 -49.32 56.37
C ARG A 86 -10.11 -49.44 57.61
N GLY A 87 -11.43 -49.31 57.43
CA GLY A 87 -12.42 -49.83 58.39
C GLY A 87 -12.31 -51.36 58.58
N PRO A 88 -12.99 -51.94 59.59
CA PRO A 88 -12.98 -53.38 59.83
C PRO A 88 -13.54 -54.14 58.62
N VAL A 89 -12.79 -55.16 58.17
CA VAL A 89 -13.04 -55.85 56.89
C VAL A 89 -14.28 -56.74 56.95
N ASP A 90 -15.36 -56.30 56.32
CA ASP A 90 -16.41 -57.20 55.83
C ASP A 90 -15.95 -57.79 54.50
N ILE A 91 -15.74 -59.11 54.48
CA ILE A 91 -15.17 -59.85 53.33
C ILE A 91 -16.21 -60.12 52.22
N THR A 92 -17.37 -59.46 52.26
CA THR A 92 -18.52 -59.73 51.38
C THR A 92 -18.90 -58.58 50.44
N GLN A 93 -18.14 -57.48 50.40
CA GLN A 93 -18.22 -56.54 49.27
C GLN A 93 -17.47 -57.11 48.05
N THR A 94 -18.12 -57.14 46.89
CA THR A 94 -17.68 -57.91 45.73
C THR A 94 -16.36 -57.41 45.14
N ALA A 95 -15.51 -58.34 44.69
CA ALA A 95 -14.26 -58.04 43.99
C ALA A 95 -14.47 -57.15 42.75
N GLU A 96 -15.66 -57.21 42.13
CA GLU A 96 -16.09 -56.34 41.03
C GLU A 96 -16.03 -54.84 41.39
N ALA A 97 -16.37 -54.47 42.63
CA ALA A 97 -16.31 -53.07 43.08
C ALA A 97 -14.86 -52.58 43.19
N GLN A 98 -13.95 -53.43 43.68
CA GLN A 98 -12.51 -53.12 43.72
C GLN A 98 -11.89 -53.11 42.30
N LEU A 99 -12.37 -53.97 41.39
CA LEU A 99 -11.93 -53.98 40.00
C LEU A 99 -12.37 -52.69 39.28
N THR A 100 -13.62 -52.26 39.50
CA THR A 100 -14.18 -51.02 38.94
C THR A 100 -13.48 -49.78 39.51
N ALA A 101 -13.22 -49.74 40.82
CA ALA A 101 -12.44 -48.65 41.43
C ALA A 101 -11.01 -48.58 40.83
N THR A 102 -10.35 -49.71 40.64
CA THR A 102 -9.03 -49.80 40.00
C THR A 102 -9.06 -49.30 38.55
N ALA A 103 -10.07 -49.71 37.77
CA ALA A 103 -10.25 -49.29 36.39
C ALA A 103 -10.51 -47.78 36.27
N ASN A 104 -11.32 -47.22 37.17
CA ASN A 104 -11.60 -45.78 37.22
C ASN A 104 -10.33 -44.97 37.54
N ILE A 105 -9.54 -45.40 38.54
CA ILE A 105 -8.25 -44.76 38.88
C ILE A 105 -7.30 -44.80 37.68
N GLN A 106 -7.19 -45.95 36.99
CA GLN A 106 -6.35 -46.06 35.80
C GLN A 106 -6.83 -45.13 34.67
N ALA A 107 -8.14 -45.03 34.44
CA ALA A 107 -8.70 -44.12 33.44
C ALA A 107 -8.47 -42.64 33.78
N THR A 108 -8.53 -42.23 35.05
CA THR A 108 -8.18 -40.88 35.48
C THR A 108 -6.69 -40.58 35.24
N ILE A 109 -5.80 -41.48 35.63
CA ILE A 109 -4.34 -41.31 35.41
C ILE A 109 -4.01 -41.26 33.91
N GLU A 110 -4.68 -42.07 33.09
CA GLU A 110 -4.48 -42.07 31.64
C GLU A 110 -5.07 -40.80 30.98
N ALA A 111 -6.16 -40.23 31.51
CA ALA A 111 -6.68 -38.92 31.09
C ALA A 111 -5.74 -37.76 31.47
N GLU A 112 -5.28 -37.70 32.72
CA GLU A 112 -4.34 -36.67 33.21
C GLU A 112 -3.00 -36.73 32.48
N PHE A 113 -2.46 -37.94 32.22
CA PHE A 113 -1.23 -38.12 31.45
C PHE A 113 -1.40 -37.66 30.00
N ASN A 114 -2.51 -38.00 29.35
CA ASN A 114 -2.79 -37.53 27.98
C ASN A 114 -2.99 -36.00 27.95
N GLN A 115 -3.61 -35.40 28.98
CA GLN A 115 -3.75 -33.95 29.08
C GLN A 115 -2.39 -33.25 29.23
N GLN A 116 -1.47 -33.79 30.04
CA GLN A 116 -0.09 -33.27 30.13
C GLN A 116 0.69 -33.47 28.82
N LEU A 117 0.46 -34.59 28.10
CA LEU A 117 1.08 -34.83 26.81
C LEU A 117 0.61 -33.82 25.75
N THR A 118 -0.69 -33.51 25.72
CA THR A 118 -1.27 -32.47 24.85
C THR A 118 -0.71 -31.09 25.20
N ALA A 119 -0.72 -30.69 26.48
CA ALA A 119 -0.17 -29.39 26.90
C ALA A 119 1.34 -29.25 26.61
N THR A 120 2.09 -30.37 26.65
CA THR A 120 3.50 -30.39 26.24
C THR A 120 3.64 -30.16 24.73
N ALA A 121 2.82 -30.83 23.91
CA ALA A 121 2.83 -30.64 22.46
C ALA A 121 2.37 -29.25 22.01
N GLU A 122 1.39 -28.65 22.72
CA GLU A 122 0.95 -27.26 22.51
C GLU A 122 2.07 -26.26 22.84
N PHE A 123 2.82 -26.49 23.92
CA PHE A 123 4.00 -25.69 24.27
C PHE A 123 5.15 -25.87 23.27
N GLU A 124 5.44 -27.10 22.83
CA GLU A 124 6.45 -27.37 21.79
C GLU A 124 6.10 -26.67 20.47
N ALA A 125 4.83 -26.71 20.06
CA ALA A 125 4.34 -26.01 18.86
C ALA A 125 4.46 -24.48 18.98
N LEU A 126 4.07 -23.89 20.13
CA LEU A 126 4.21 -22.46 20.38
C LEU A 126 5.69 -22.03 20.34
N VAL A 127 6.61 -22.81 20.92
CA VAL A 127 8.04 -22.53 20.88
C VAL A 127 8.63 -22.66 19.48
N GLU A 128 8.19 -23.65 18.69
CA GLU A 128 8.59 -23.79 17.28
C GLU A 128 8.06 -22.63 16.42
N GLU A 129 6.82 -22.19 16.63
CA GLU A 129 6.25 -21.01 15.98
C GLU A 129 7.04 -19.73 16.30
N GLN A 130 7.23 -19.43 17.59
CA GLN A 130 8.00 -18.26 18.03
C GLN A 130 9.46 -18.28 17.54
N PHE A 131 10.10 -19.46 17.52
CA PHE A 131 11.44 -19.60 16.97
C PHE A 131 11.47 -19.32 15.46
N ASN A 132 10.53 -19.86 14.69
CA ASN A 132 10.43 -19.60 13.25
C ASN A 132 10.11 -18.12 12.95
N GLN A 133 9.24 -17.47 13.73
CA GLN A 133 9.00 -16.02 13.65
C GLN A 133 10.30 -15.23 13.89
N SER A 134 11.09 -15.59 14.92
CA SER A 134 12.37 -14.92 15.21
C SER A 134 13.42 -15.12 14.11
N LEU A 135 13.46 -16.29 13.46
CA LEU A 135 14.34 -16.57 12.31
C LEU A 135 13.95 -15.72 11.10
N THR A 136 12.65 -15.62 10.79
CA THR A 136 12.16 -14.78 9.69
C THR A 136 12.42 -13.30 9.94
N ALA A 137 12.18 -12.79 11.16
CA ALA A 137 12.50 -11.42 11.52
C ALA A 137 14.00 -11.11 11.37
N THR A 138 14.87 -12.03 11.82
CA THR A 138 16.33 -11.92 11.65
C THR A 138 16.73 -11.89 10.17
N ALA A 139 16.14 -12.76 9.35
CA ALA A 139 16.43 -12.81 7.90
C ALA A 139 15.98 -11.53 7.17
N LEU A 140 14.82 -10.97 7.53
CA LEU A 140 14.32 -9.72 6.97
C LEU A 140 15.21 -8.52 7.35
N ALA A 141 15.67 -8.46 8.59
CA ALA A 141 16.61 -7.44 9.09
C ALA A 141 17.99 -7.47 8.39
N GLU A 142 18.40 -8.62 7.83
CA GLU A 142 19.63 -8.73 7.03
C GLU A 142 19.44 -8.43 5.53
N SER A 143 18.20 -8.41 5.01
CA SER A 143 17.93 -8.35 3.56
C SER A 143 17.13 -7.14 3.06
N SER A 144 16.44 -6.41 3.95
CA SER A 144 15.59 -5.26 3.60
C SER A 144 16.04 -3.98 4.33
N VAL A 145 15.78 -2.82 3.74
CA VAL A 145 16.32 -1.52 4.20
C VAL A 145 15.84 -1.16 5.61
N PHE A 146 14.56 -1.41 5.92
CA PHE A 146 13.95 -1.18 7.24
C PHE A 146 13.45 -2.49 7.87
N GLY A 147 14.22 -3.57 7.67
CA GLY A 147 13.80 -4.92 8.07
C GLY A 147 13.51 -5.06 9.56
N GLY A 148 12.27 -5.44 9.88
CA GLY A 148 11.76 -5.55 11.26
C GLY A 148 10.69 -4.52 11.63
N VAL A 149 10.36 -3.57 10.74
CA VAL A 149 9.18 -2.71 10.88
C VAL A 149 7.89 -3.54 10.89
N ASP A 150 7.01 -3.26 11.84
CA ASP A 150 5.61 -3.69 11.82
C ASP A 150 4.77 -2.65 11.08
N VAL A 151 4.28 -3.00 9.89
CA VAL A 151 3.47 -2.12 9.03
C VAL A 151 2.13 -1.76 9.69
N ALA A 152 1.60 -2.62 10.58
CA ALA A 152 0.38 -2.35 11.33
C ALA A 152 0.55 -1.30 12.44
N GLN A 153 1.77 -0.78 12.65
CA GLN A 153 2.06 0.32 13.56
C GLN A 153 2.40 1.63 12.83
N ILE A 154 2.29 1.68 11.50
CA ILE A 154 2.54 2.89 10.71
C ILE A 154 1.30 3.77 10.67
N VAL A 155 1.50 5.07 10.99
CA VAL A 155 0.47 6.09 11.14
C VAL A 155 0.60 7.25 10.16
N ALA A 156 1.76 7.41 9.51
CA ALA A 156 1.92 8.33 8.38
C ALA A 156 2.95 7.81 7.38
N PHE A 157 2.76 8.17 6.11
CA PHE A 157 3.63 7.84 4.99
C PHE A 157 3.68 9.03 4.03
N GLU A 158 4.88 9.50 3.69
CA GLU A 158 5.13 10.76 3.01
C GLU A 158 6.17 10.56 1.91
N ILE A 159 5.99 11.23 0.78
CA ILE A 159 6.91 11.19 -0.36
C ILE A 159 7.11 12.62 -0.85
N ARG A 160 8.36 13.06 -0.96
CA ARG A 160 8.74 14.37 -1.53
C ARG A 160 9.64 14.17 -2.73
N ASP A 161 9.31 14.85 -3.82
CA ASP A 161 10.22 15.16 -4.91
C ASP A 161 10.86 16.52 -4.62
N ILE A 162 12.19 16.55 -4.59
CA ILE A 162 13.01 17.72 -4.26
C ILE A 162 14.01 18.02 -5.37
N ARG A 163 13.72 17.57 -6.60
CA ARG A 163 14.49 17.88 -7.81
C ARG A 163 14.37 19.36 -8.22
N ASP A 164 13.29 20.02 -7.80
CA ASP A 164 13.12 21.48 -7.86
C ASP A 164 12.99 22.02 -6.43
N GLU A 165 13.76 23.06 -6.08
CA GLU A 165 13.69 23.70 -4.76
C GLU A 165 12.60 24.78 -4.69
N GLU A 166 12.11 25.26 -5.83
CA GLU A 166 11.06 26.30 -5.91
C GLU A 166 9.65 25.67 -6.01
N ASP A 167 9.51 24.47 -6.58
CA ASP A 167 8.24 23.73 -6.69
C ASP A 167 8.36 22.25 -6.24
N VAL A 168 8.41 22.04 -4.92
CA VAL A 168 8.53 20.73 -4.27
C VAL A 168 7.20 19.97 -4.32
N ALA A 169 7.03 19.11 -5.33
CA ALA A 169 5.91 18.16 -5.39
C ALA A 169 6.02 17.12 -4.26
N PHE A 170 4.91 16.82 -3.59
CA PHE A 170 4.89 15.85 -2.49
C PHE A 170 3.52 15.23 -2.29
N ILE A 171 3.44 14.17 -1.48
CA ILE A 171 2.19 13.65 -0.94
C ILE A 171 2.35 13.15 0.48
N GLU A 172 1.34 13.39 1.32
CA GLU A 172 1.29 12.96 2.72
C GLU A 172 0.00 12.18 3.00
N PHE A 173 0.16 10.90 3.33
CA PHE A 173 -0.89 10.04 3.87
C PHE A 173 -0.75 9.92 5.38
N ALA A 174 -1.85 10.02 6.12
CA ALA A 174 -1.87 9.71 7.55
C ALA A 174 -3.08 8.87 7.93
N ARG A 175 -3.02 8.21 9.09
CA ARG A 175 -4.18 7.61 9.72
C ARG A 175 -4.94 8.64 10.56
N ASP A 176 -6.26 8.57 10.52
CA ASP A 176 -7.16 9.45 11.25
C ASP A 176 -7.43 8.97 12.70
N ALA A 177 -8.44 9.53 13.36
CA ALA A 177 -8.83 9.17 14.72
C ALA A 177 -9.51 7.79 14.84
N ASP A 178 -10.09 7.25 13.76
CA ASP A 178 -10.68 5.92 13.68
C ASP A 178 -9.72 4.87 13.03
N ASN A 179 -8.46 5.28 12.78
CA ASN A 179 -7.35 4.50 12.19
C ASN A 179 -7.48 4.24 10.67
N ALA A 180 -8.35 4.97 9.96
CA ALA A 180 -8.48 4.93 8.52
C ALA A 180 -7.44 5.83 7.81
N TRP A 181 -7.00 5.47 6.60
CA TRP A 181 -6.05 6.27 5.82
C TRP A 181 -6.73 7.42 5.06
N GLN A 182 -6.08 8.59 5.07
CA GLN A 182 -6.51 9.82 4.38
C GLN A 182 -5.32 10.52 3.70
N ILE A 183 -5.58 11.19 2.57
CA ILE A 183 -4.63 12.15 1.96
C ILE A 183 -4.75 13.47 2.72
N VAL A 184 -3.71 13.83 3.48
CA VAL A 184 -3.67 15.05 4.30
C VAL A 184 -3.17 16.25 3.50
N ASP A 185 -2.20 16.01 2.60
CA ASP A 185 -1.58 17.03 1.76
C ASP A 185 -0.98 16.41 0.47
N GLY A 186 -0.70 17.26 -0.53
CA GLY A 186 0.11 16.91 -1.70
C GLY A 186 -0.48 17.22 -3.07
N SER A 187 -1.80 17.45 -3.17
CA SER A 187 -2.47 17.67 -4.45
C SER A 187 -3.86 18.27 -4.27
N ASN A 188 -4.59 18.45 -5.37
CA ASN A 188 -6.02 18.78 -5.38
C ASN A 188 -6.92 17.63 -4.84
N LEU A 189 -6.32 16.55 -4.31
CA LEU A 189 -6.99 15.32 -3.87
C LEU A 189 -7.03 15.17 -2.34
N ARG A 190 -6.81 16.24 -1.58
CA ARG A 190 -6.94 16.24 -0.11
C ARG A 190 -8.32 15.74 0.31
N ASN A 191 -8.35 15.00 1.41
CA ASN A 191 -9.56 14.36 1.97
C ASN A 191 -10.27 13.37 1.05
N LEU A 192 -9.77 13.05 -0.17
CA LEU A 192 -10.35 11.95 -0.95
C LEU A 192 -10.13 10.60 -0.23
N PRO A 193 -11.10 9.67 -0.26
CA PRO A 193 -10.96 8.38 0.40
C PRO A 193 -9.82 7.57 -0.22
N VAL A 194 -8.96 6.98 0.60
CA VAL A 194 -7.83 6.17 0.15
C VAL A 194 -8.29 4.73 -0.15
N ASP A 195 -7.75 4.11 -1.20
CA ASP A 195 -7.77 2.64 -1.33
C ASP A 195 -6.75 2.09 -0.32
N GLU A 196 -7.22 1.85 0.91
CA GLU A 196 -6.38 1.42 2.03
C GLU A 196 -5.60 0.15 1.71
N ALA A 197 -6.19 -0.78 0.95
CA ALA A 197 -5.55 -2.05 0.62
C ALA A 197 -4.37 -1.81 -0.34
N LEU A 198 -4.55 -0.94 -1.33
CA LEU A 198 -3.49 -0.57 -2.26
C LEU A 198 -2.39 0.27 -1.57
N LEU A 199 -2.76 1.23 -0.70
CA LEU A 199 -1.77 1.98 0.08
C LEU A 199 -0.99 1.07 1.03
N GLU A 200 -1.63 0.11 1.71
CA GLU A 200 -0.94 -0.84 2.57
C GLU A 200 0.03 -1.75 1.79
N GLU A 201 -0.26 -2.11 0.53
CA GLU A 201 0.74 -2.76 -0.34
C GLU A 201 1.95 -1.87 -0.62
N PHE A 202 1.78 -0.55 -0.75
CA PHE A 202 2.88 0.41 -0.95
C PHE A 202 3.69 0.69 0.33
N VAL A 203 3.05 0.84 1.50
CA VAL A 203 3.77 0.95 2.79
C VAL A 203 4.52 -0.34 3.09
N GLN A 204 3.91 -1.51 2.83
CA GLN A 204 4.56 -2.82 2.94
C GLN A 204 5.71 -2.99 1.95
N SER A 205 5.59 -2.44 0.74
CA SER A 205 6.65 -2.36 -0.27
C SER A 205 7.86 -1.58 0.22
N PHE A 206 7.64 -0.39 0.80
CA PHE A 206 8.69 0.46 1.35
C PHE A 206 9.42 -0.21 2.53
N ALA A 207 8.67 -0.74 3.50
CA ALA A 207 9.23 -1.42 4.66
C ALA A 207 10.08 -2.66 4.31
N THR A 208 9.76 -3.35 3.20
CA THR A 208 10.46 -4.58 2.75
C THR A 208 11.44 -4.36 1.59
N LEU A 209 11.77 -3.11 1.24
CA LEU A 209 12.60 -2.76 0.09
C LEU A 209 13.95 -3.51 0.10
N GLU A 210 14.20 -4.34 -0.93
CA GLU A 210 15.38 -5.22 -1.00
C GLU A 210 16.71 -4.45 -1.08
N ILE A 211 17.66 -4.80 -0.22
CA ILE A 211 19.06 -4.36 -0.32
C ILE A 211 19.76 -5.17 -1.42
N THR A 212 20.00 -4.56 -2.58
CA THR A 212 20.74 -5.24 -3.68
C THR A 212 22.26 -5.24 -3.48
N ASN A 213 22.78 -4.27 -2.73
CA ASN A 213 24.18 -4.14 -2.32
C ASN A 213 24.33 -3.08 -1.22
N ARG A 214 25.39 -3.16 -0.41
CA ARG A 214 25.81 -2.08 0.53
C ARG A 214 27.17 -1.51 0.08
N PRO A 215 27.23 -0.28 -0.47
CA PRO A 215 28.48 0.33 -0.92
C PRO A 215 29.51 0.43 0.21
N ARG A 216 30.79 0.16 -0.09
CA ARG A 216 31.89 0.31 0.90
C ARG A 216 32.20 1.77 1.23
N ASN A 217 31.88 2.69 0.30
CA ASN A 217 31.95 4.12 0.57
C ASN A 217 30.57 4.60 0.99
N GLN A 218 30.51 5.29 2.13
CA GLN A 218 29.30 5.80 2.77
C GLN A 218 29.31 7.33 2.85
N ASN A 219 30.29 8.02 2.23
CA ASN A 219 30.23 9.45 1.96
C ASN A 219 29.05 9.75 1.01
N LEU A 220 28.36 10.87 1.23
CA LEU A 220 27.12 11.21 0.52
C LEU A 220 27.40 11.78 -0.88
N GLU A 221 28.30 12.75 -1.01
CA GLU A 221 28.81 13.35 -2.27
C GLU A 221 29.31 12.28 -3.27
N ASP A 222 30.15 11.34 -2.82
CA ASP A 222 30.64 10.19 -3.59
C ASP A 222 29.53 9.23 -4.08
N ASN A 223 28.30 9.39 -3.59
CA ASN A 223 27.13 8.59 -3.92
C ASN A 223 25.95 9.42 -4.45
N GLY A 224 26.06 10.75 -4.60
CA GLY A 224 24.96 11.63 -5.00
C GLY A 224 23.78 11.59 -4.03
N LEU A 225 24.06 11.79 -2.73
CA LEU A 225 23.10 11.75 -1.61
C LEU A 225 23.24 12.96 -0.67
N ASP A 226 24.08 13.91 -1.04
CA ASP A 226 24.20 15.26 -0.48
C ASP A 226 23.13 16.19 -1.05
N GLU A 227 22.85 16.07 -2.35
CA GLU A 227 21.68 16.63 -3.04
C GLU A 227 20.81 15.46 -3.54
N PRO A 228 19.95 14.86 -2.68
CA PRO A 228 19.05 13.78 -3.09
C PRO A 228 17.89 14.29 -3.97
N ASN A 229 17.38 13.45 -4.87
CA ASN A 229 16.25 13.76 -5.75
C ASN A 229 14.89 13.59 -5.05
N PHE A 230 14.77 12.61 -4.15
CA PHE A 230 13.52 12.32 -3.44
C PHE A 230 13.78 12.01 -1.97
N VAL A 231 12.78 12.22 -1.11
CA VAL A 231 12.77 11.76 0.28
C VAL A 231 11.46 11.06 0.57
N LEU A 232 11.53 9.80 0.99
CA LEU A 232 10.37 9.00 1.39
C LEU A 232 10.45 8.80 2.92
N THR A 233 9.40 9.14 3.65
CA THR A 233 9.33 8.96 5.11
C THR A 233 8.14 8.10 5.53
N MET A 234 8.30 7.40 6.65
CA MET A 234 7.30 6.50 7.22
C MET A 234 7.35 6.64 8.75
N THR A 235 6.24 7.01 9.38
CA THR A 235 6.18 7.31 10.82
C THR A 235 5.38 6.24 11.57
N ASN A 236 5.97 5.74 12.66
CA ASN A 236 5.42 4.73 13.56
C ASN A 236 4.59 5.36 14.70
N THR A 237 3.67 4.60 15.31
CA THR A 237 2.89 4.98 16.50
C THR A 237 3.73 5.51 17.68
N ASP A 238 4.98 5.08 17.82
CA ASP A 238 5.91 5.52 18.86
C ASP A 238 6.67 6.82 18.52
N GLY A 239 6.44 7.40 17.34
CA GLY A 239 7.12 8.58 16.82
C GLY A 239 8.44 8.29 16.10
N THR A 240 8.81 7.02 15.89
CA THR A 240 9.98 6.66 15.08
C THR A 240 9.71 6.93 13.60
N VAL A 241 10.56 7.72 12.97
CA VAL A 241 10.56 8.02 11.54
C VAL A 241 11.62 7.18 10.84
N PHE A 242 11.21 6.41 9.85
CA PHE A 242 12.07 5.71 8.90
C PHE A 242 12.16 6.56 7.63
N SER A 243 13.34 7.07 7.30
CA SER A 243 13.56 7.99 6.17
C SER A 243 14.48 7.37 5.13
N LEU A 244 14.13 7.50 3.86
CA LEU A 244 14.91 7.06 2.72
C LEU A 244 15.12 8.22 1.73
N SER A 245 16.28 8.88 1.81
CA SER A 245 16.69 9.87 0.81
C SER A 245 17.25 9.14 -0.41
N ILE A 246 16.73 9.44 -1.59
CA ILE A 246 17.01 8.75 -2.84
C ILE A 246 17.76 9.68 -3.79
N GLY A 247 18.98 9.27 -4.13
CA GLY A 247 19.90 10.02 -4.96
C GLY A 247 19.75 9.69 -6.45
N ASP A 248 20.87 9.77 -7.15
CA ASP A 248 20.92 9.56 -8.59
C ASP A 248 20.74 8.08 -8.99
N THR A 249 20.25 7.83 -10.21
CA THR A 249 20.31 6.46 -10.78
C THR A 249 21.75 6.10 -11.11
N ARG A 250 22.13 4.83 -10.92
CA ARG A 250 23.40 4.36 -11.45
C ARG A 250 23.40 4.41 -12.98
N ARG A 251 24.59 4.47 -13.59
CA ARG A 251 24.83 4.33 -15.05
C ARG A 251 24.27 3.05 -15.71
N ASP A 252 23.62 2.15 -14.97
CA ASP A 252 22.90 0.98 -15.48
C ASP A 252 21.37 1.14 -15.52
N GLY A 253 20.83 2.26 -15.00
CA GLY A 253 19.40 2.59 -14.91
C GLY A 253 18.58 1.68 -13.99
N ARG A 254 19.20 0.75 -13.27
CA ARG A 254 18.52 -0.37 -12.59
C ARG A 254 18.50 -0.28 -11.08
N ARG A 255 19.28 0.65 -10.51
CA ARG A 255 19.42 0.85 -9.07
C ARG A 255 19.64 2.32 -8.75
N TYR A 256 19.01 2.76 -7.67
CA TYR A 256 19.32 4.03 -7.03
C TYR A 256 20.46 3.91 -6.03
N ARG A 257 21.02 5.06 -5.70
CA ARG A 257 21.64 5.30 -4.39
C ARG A 257 20.56 5.73 -3.41
N ALA A 258 20.58 5.19 -2.21
CA ALA A 258 19.67 5.61 -1.15
C ALA A 258 20.39 5.65 0.20
N LEU A 259 20.12 6.70 0.98
CA LEU A 259 20.50 6.83 2.39
C LEU A 259 19.29 6.45 3.23
N ALA A 260 19.41 5.42 4.06
CA ALA A 260 18.38 5.02 5.02
C ALA A 260 18.73 5.54 6.42
N GLN A 261 17.82 6.24 7.07
CA GLN A 261 17.95 6.78 8.43
C GLN A 261 16.77 6.36 9.30
N ILE A 262 17.01 6.27 10.62
CA ILE A 262 15.97 5.92 11.59
C ILE A 262 16.07 6.91 12.75
N VAL A 263 15.02 7.70 13.00
CA VAL A 263 15.03 8.79 13.97
C VAL A 263 13.89 8.60 14.97
N PRO A 264 14.14 8.53 16.30
CA PRO A 264 15.46 8.55 16.95
C PRO A 264 16.18 7.20 16.87
N GLY A 265 17.48 7.19 16.53
CA GLY A 265 18.25 5.94 16.45
C GLY A 265 19.56 6.05 15.68
N ASP A 266 19.50 5.83 14.37
CA ASP A 266 20.61 6.00 13.43
C ASP A 266 20.38 7.26 12.58
N GLU A 267 20.63 8.40 13.21
CA GLU A 267 20.60 9.73 12.58
C GLU A 267 21.71 9.89 11.52
N THR A 268 22.79 9.11 11.62
CA THR A 268 23.87 9.09 10.62
C THR A 268 23.50 8.37 9.34
N GLY A 269 22.67 7.33 9.46
CA GLY A 269 22.15 6.55 8.35
C GLY A 269 23.17 5.65 7.66
N VAL A 270 22.66 4.85 6.72
CA VAL A 270 23.42 3.88 5.94
C VAL A 270 23.09 4.00 4.46
N VAL A 271 24.13 4.11 3.64
CA VAL A 271 23.99 4.10 2.17
C VAL A 271 23.84 2.66 1.66
N TYR A 272 22.81 2.45 0.83
CA TYR A 272 22.47 1.19 0.18
C TYR A 272 22.35 1.34 -1.35
N GLU A 273 22.22 0.21 -2.06
CA GLU A 273 21.75 0.17 -3.44
C GLU A 273 20.41 -0.58 -3.49
N VAL A 274 19.34 0.09 -3.89
CA VAL A 274 17.98 -0.46 -4.01
C VAL A 274 17.57 -0.57 -5.48
N ARG A 275 16.60 -1.41 -5.82
CA ARG A 275 16.11 -1.59 -7.21
C ARG A 275 15.36 -0.34 -7.67
N SER A 276 15.60 0.13 -8.90
CA SER A 276 14.86 1.29 -9.42
C SER A 276 13.38 1.00 -9.61
N ASN A 277 12.99 -0.15 -10.18
CA ASN A 277 11.56 -0.44 -10.37
C ASN A 277 10.73 -0.30 -9.09
N ARG A 278 11.21 -0.87 -7.97
CA ARG A 278 10.48 -0.87 -6.69
C ARG A 278 10.47 0.49 -5.99
N VAL A 279 11.41 1.37 -6.36
CA VAL A 279 11.44 2.78 -5.93
C VAL A 279 10.50 3.62 -6.80
N ASN A 280 10.53 3.45 -8.13
CA ASN A 280 9.63 4.12 -9.06
C ASN A 280 8.17 3.79 -8.75
N GLU A 281 7.86 2.52 -8.49
CA GLU A 281 6.54 2.05 -8.04
C GLU A 281 6.01 2.81 -6.80
N ILE A 282 6.89 3.38 -5.97
CA ILE A 282 6.50 4.15 -4.78
C ILE A 282 6.48 5.66 -5.08
N ILE A 283 7.45 6.18 -5.83
CA ILE A 283 7.51 7.61 -6.21
C ILE A 283 6.30 8.01 -7.07
N ASP A 284 5.83 7.10 -7.92
CA ASP A 284 4.63 7.26 -8.78
C ASP A 284 3.36 7.65 -7.99
N LEU A 285 3.32 7.47 -6.67
CA LEU A 285 2.21 7.87 -5.80
C LEU A 285 2.06 9.39 -5.62
N ILE A 286 3.06 10.19 -6.02
CA ILE A 286 2.92 11.66 -6.10
C ILE A 286 1.91 12.01 -7.21
N ASP A 287 2.11 11.43 -8.40
CA ASP A 287 1.31 11.70 -9.60
C ASP A 287 0.03 10.83 -9.63
N HIS A 288 0.11 9.61 -9.13
CA HIS A 288 -0.92 8.56 -9.17
C HIS A 288 -1.22 7.97 -7.78
N PRO A 289 -1.72 8.76 -6.81
CA PRO A 289 -2.09 8.24 -5.50
C PRO A 289 -3.15 7.13 -5.55
N PRO A 290 -3.21 6.25 -4.53
CA PRO A 290 -4.20 5.20 -4.43
C PRO A 290 -5.48 5.76 -3.78
N TYR A 291 -6.24 6.58 -4.51
CA TYR A 291 -7.53 7.12 -4.05
C TYR A 291 -8.72 6.41 -4.72
N LEU A 292 -9.79 6.23 -3.95
CA LEU A 292 -11.08 5.79 -4.44
C LEU A 292 -11.80 7.02 -5.00
N ILE A 293 -11.85 7.12 -6.32
CA ILE A 293 -12.72 8.10 -7.00
C ILE A 293 -14.18 7.78 -6.62
N PRO A 294 -14.94 8.70 -5.99
CA PRO A 294 -16.39 8.54 -5.81
C PRO A 294 -17.08 8.32 -7.16
N GLU A 295 -18.21 7.59 -7.21
CA GLU A 295 -18.96 7.42 -8.46
C GLU A 295 -19.43 8.78 -9.01
N GLU A 296 -19.63 9.73 -8.10
CA GLU A 296 -19.95 11.14 -8.33
C GLU A 296 -18.81 11.96 -8.98
N LEU A 297 -17.54 11.54 -8.85
CA LEU A 297 -16.38 12.19 -9.49
C LEU A 297 -15.81 11.37 -10.67
N ALA A 298 -16.51 10.33 -11.13
CA ALA A 298 -16.05 9.54 -12.27
C ALA A 298 -16.03 10.38 -13.57
N PRO A 299 -14.96 10.32 -14.39
CA PRO A 299 -14.84 11.13 -15.59
C PRO A 299 -15.91 10.77 -16.63
N THR A 300 -16.57 11.79 -17.15
CA THR A 300 -17.62 11.65 -18.17
C THR A 300 -16.97 11.70 -19.56
N VAL A 301 -17.02 10.59 -20.30
CA VAL A 301 -16.46 10.48 -21.67
C VAL A 301 -17.57 10.21 -22.69
N ALA A 302 -17.59 10.95 -23.80
CA ALA A 302 -18.60 10.81 -24.86
C ALA A 302 -18.09 11.27 -26.24
N GLU A 303 -18.55 10.61 -27.30
CA GLU A 303 -18.55 11.18 -28.66
C GLU A 303 -19.64 12.25 -28.74
N ILE A 304 -19.27 13.52 -28.95
CA ILE A 304 -20.23 14.64 -29.04
C ILE A 304 -20.17 15.34 -30.40
N GLN A 305 -21.31 15.86 -30.86
CA GLN A 305 -21.36 16.74 -32.03
C GLN A 305 -20.89 18.14 -31.62
N ILE A 306 -19.91 18.66 -32.36
CA ILE A 306 -19.46 20.06 -32.24
C ILE A 306 -19.45 20.76 -33.59
N ALA A 307 -19.27 22.08 -33.58
CA ALA A 307 -18.83 22.84 -34.74
C ALA A 307 -17.63 23.71 -34.38
N GLU A 308 -16.67 23.88 -35.28
CA GLU A 308 -15.43 24.65 -35.06
C GLU A 308 -15.28 25.73 -36.13
N GLN A 309 -14.84 26.93 -35.74
CA GLN A 309 -14.35 27.95 -36.66
C GLN A 309 -13.08 28.63 -36.09
N VAL A 310 -12.04 28.72 -36.91
CA VAL A 310 -10.76 29.35 -36.53
C VAL A 310 -10.76 30.82 -36.95
N PHE A 311 -10.16 31.67 -36.12
CA PHE A 311 -10.06 33.13 -36.26
C PHE A 311 -8.59 33.60 -36.22
N GLU A 312 -8.34 34.87 -36.52
CA GLU A 312 -6.98 35.45 -36.51
C GLU A 312 -6.31 35.42 -35.12
N GLY A 313 -7.08 35.53 -34.04
CA GLY A 313 -6.62 35.55 -32.64
C GLY A 313 -7.17 34.41 -31.77
N GLY A 314 -7.68 33.33 -32.36
CA GLY A 314 -8.25 32.22 -31.59
C GLY A 314 -9.22 31.33 -32.35
N ARG A 315 -10.16 30.71 -31.64
CA ARG A 315 -11.20 29.84 -32.22
C ARG A 315 -12.53 29.94 -31.46
N MET A 316 -13.63 29.64 -32.16
CA MET A 316 -14.92 29.35 -31.54
C MET A 316 -15.29 27.89 -31.76
N ILE A 317 -15.85 27.25 -30.73
CA ILE A 317 -16.33 25.87 -30.75
C ILE A 317 -17.76 25.87 -30.21
N TRP A 318 -18.72 25.31 -30.95
CA TRP A 318 -20.09 25.12 -30.49
C TRP A 318 -20.30 23.69 -29.99
N ILE A 319 -20.92 23.53 -28.83
CA ILE A 319 -21.09 22.27 -28.09
C ILE A 319 -22.57 21.86 -28.14
N GLU A 320 -22.93 20.82 -28.90
CA GLU A 320 -24.33 20.43 -29.09
C GLU A 320 -25.08 20.04 -27.80
N PRO A 321 -24.49 19.28 -26.85
CA PRO A 321 -25.19 18.88 -25.63
C PRO A 321 -25.62 20.02 -24.71
N THR A 322 -24.94 21.17 -24.75
CA THR A 322 -25.28 22.35 -23.92
C THR A 322 -25.84 23.51 -24.75
N GLY A 323 -25.64 23.53 -26.07
CA GLY A 323 -26.00 24.65 -26.94
C GLY A 323 -25.04 25.85 -26.83
N GLN A 324 -23.88 25.69 -26.20
CA GLN A 324 -22.96 26.78 -25.88
C GLN A 324 -21.91 26.99 -26.97
N ILE A 325 -21.43 28.24 -27.07
CA ILE A 325 -20.25 28.64 -27.83
C ILE A 325 -19.11 28.87 -26.83
N TRP A 326 -18.11 28.00 -26.87
CA TRP A 326 -16.84 28.17 -26.21
C TRP A 326 -15.94 29.00 -27.11
N VAL A 327 -15.39 30.10 -26.58
CA VAL A 327 -14.47 30.99 -27.28
C VAL A 327 -13.12 30.88 -26.62
N MET A 328 -12.10 30.63 -27.44
CA MET A 328 -10.70 30.52 -27.01
C MET A 328 -9.94 31.67 -27.62
N LEU A 329 -9.33 32.49 -26.76
CA LEU A 329 -8.44 33.58 -27.14
C LEU A 329 -7.00 33.08 -27.00
N VAL A 330 -6.18 33.29 -28.04
CA VAL A 330 -4.74 32.98 -27.99
C VAL A 330 -4.05 34.18 -27.36
N ASP A 331 -3.75 34.06 -26.06
CA ASP A 331 -2.98 35.08 -25.32
C ASP A 331 -1.48 34.72 -25.27
N GLU A 332 -1.13 33.44 -25.44
CA GLU A 332 0.26 32.94 -25.45
C GLU A 332 0.47 31.74 -26.39
N GLU A 333 1.72 31.25 -26.52
CA GLU A 333 2.06 30.18 -27.46
C GLU A 333 1.60 28.80 -26.92
N GLY A 334 0.43 28.36 -27.38
CA GLY A 334 -0.18 27.08 -26.98
C GLY A 334 -1.37 27.19 -26.03
N GLY A 335 -1.77 28.41 -25.63
CA GLY A 335 -2.88 28.60 -24.69
C GLY A 335 -3.41 30.04 -24.60
N GLY A 336 -4.27 30.27 -23.60
CA GLY A 336 -4.82 31.58 -23.27
C GLY A 336 -6.17 31.50 -22.57
N ARG A 337 -7.00 32.55 -22.65
CA ARG A 337 -8.30 32.60 -21.96
C ARG A 337 -9.41 31.89 -22.72
N TRP A 338 -10.22 31.17 -21.97
CA TRP A 338 -11.47 30.54 -22.39
C TRP A 338 -12.68 31.34 -21.87
N LEU A 339 -13.72 31.45 -22.69
CA LEU A 339 -14.97 32.14 -22.37
C LEU A 339 -16.16 31.32 -22.86
N VAL A 340 -17.17 31.10 -22.02
CA VAL A 340 -18.39 30.37 -22.38
C VAL A 340 -19.54 31.34 -22.60
N PHE A 341 -20.25 31.16 -23.72
CA PHE A 341 -21.46 31.91 -24.08
C PHE A 341 -22.58 30.94 -24.49
N GLU A 342 -23.84 31.32 -24.32
CA GLU A 342 -24.98 30.59 -24.88
C GLU A 342 -25.14 30.94 -26.38
N ASP A 343 -25.43 29.98 -27.27
CA ASP A 343 -25.86 30.35 -28.62
C ASP A 343 -27.28 30.92 -28.58
N THR A 344 -27.42 32.16 -29.05
CA THR A 344 -28.68 32.89 -29.11
C THR A 344 -29.19 33.07 -30.54
N PHE A 345 -28.53 32.49 -31.54
CA PHE A 345 -28.97 32.55 -32.93
C PHE A 345 -30.25 31.73 -33.14
N VAL A 346 -31.22 32.33 -33.84
CA VAL A 346 -32.50 31.68 -34.16
C VAL A 346 -32.65 31.52 -35.67
N GLU A 347 -33.07 30.34 -36.12
CA GLU A 347 -33.23 30.06 -37.55
C GLU A 347 -34.17 31.06 -38.25
N GLY A 348 -33.62 31.71 -39.29
CA GLY A 348 -34.28 32.81 -40.00
C GLY A 348 -33.84 34.22 -39.58
N GLU A 349 -33.00 34.36 -38.54
CA GLU A 349 -32.23 35.58 -38.29
C GLU A 349 -31.16 35.81 -39.38
N PRO A 350 -30.65 37.05 -39.56
CA PRO A 350 -29.57 37.33 -40.50
C PRO A 350 -28.26 36.62 -40.10
N GLU A 351 -27.90 35.58 -40.86
CA GLU A 351 -26.65 34.82 -40.66
C GLU A 351 -25.39 35.70 -40.81
N ILE A 352 -25.49 36.79 -41.59
CA ILE A 352 -24.44 37.78 -41.86
C ILE A 352 -24.99 39.21 -41.75
N ASP A 353 -24.10 40.19 -41.55
CA ASP A 353 -24.38 41.62 -41.76
C ASP A 353 -23.67 42.10 -43.03
N PRO A 354 -24.39 42.35 -44.15
CA PRO A 354 -23.81 42.80 -45.41
C PRO A 354 -23.09 44.16 -45.36
N SER A 355 -23.24 44.95 -44.29
CA SER A 355 -22.47 46.20 -44.10
C SER A 355 -21.06 45.95 -43.56
N ILE A 356 -20.80 44.80 -42.96
CA ILE A 356 -19.52 44.38 -42.38
C ILE A 356 -18.84 43.41 -43.36
N GLN A 357 -18.03 43.95 -44.27
CA GLN A 357 -17.33 43.18 -45.32
C GLN A 357 -15.94 42.72 -44.83
N PRO A 358 -15.57 41.43 -44.98
CA PRO A 358 -14.25 40.93 -44.60
C PRO A 358 -13.14 41.40 -45.55
N PRO A 359 -11.88 41.48 -45.10
CA PRO A 359 -10.72 41.67 -45.96
C PRO A 359 -10.48 40.48 -46.92
N GLU A 360 -9.59 40.67 -47.90
CA GLU A 360 -9.22 39.62 -48.86
C GLU A 360 -8.59 38.41 -48.14
N GLY A 361 -9.16 37.22 -48.37
CA GLY A 361 -8.72 35.96 -47.75
C GLY A 361 -9.36 35.64 -46.40
N LEU A 362 -10.14 36.55 -45.82
CA LEU A 362 -10.82 36.39 -44.52
C LEU A 362 -12.33 36.23 -44.71
N LEU A 363 -13.01 35.76 -43.66
CA LEU A 363 -14.44 35.48 -43.64
C LEU A 363 -15.15 36.22 -42.51
N GLN A 364 -16.38 36.66 -42.77
CA GLN A 364 -17.31 37.05 -41.72
C GLN A 364 -17.91 35.77 -41.11
N PRO A 365 -17.83 35.56 -39.78
CA PRO A 365 -18.47 34.41 -39.14
C PRO A 365 -20.00 34.44 -39.34
N MET A 366 -20.60 33.25 -39.42
CA MET A 366 -22.01 33.07 -39.74
C MET A 366 -22.81 32.52 -38.54
N ARG A 367 -24.14 32.63 -38.60
CA ARG A 367 -25.07 31.98 -37.65
C ARG A 367 -24.71 32.30 -36.18
N GLY A 368 -24.55 31.30 -35.30
CA GLY A 368 -24.25 31.47 -33.87
C GLY A 368 -22.96 32.25 -33.61
N PHE A 369 -21.82 31.75 -34.10
CA PHE A 369 -20.53 32.44 -34.05
C PHE A 369 -20.62 33.86 -34.63
N GLY A 370 -21.32 33.99 -35.76
CA GLY A 370 -21.55 35.25 -36.45
C GLY A 370 -22.32 36.27 -35.63
N LYS A 371 -23.37 35.84 -34.93
CA LYS A 371 -24.17 36.69 -34.04
C LYS A 371 -23.34 37.12 -32.83
N LEU A 372 -22.73 36.17 -32.14
CA LEU A 372 -21.88 36.42 -30.96
C LEU A 372 -20.77 37.43 -31.26
N TRP A 373 -20.06 37.24 -32.38
CA TRP A 373 -18.98 38.11 -32.87
C TRP A 373 -19.48 39.49 -33.34
N ARG A 374 -20.67 39.59 -33.95
CA ARG A 374 -21.23 40.89 -34.38
C ARG A 374 -21.70 41.73 -33.20
N GLU A 375 -22.32 41.09 -32.20
CA GLU A 375 -22.96 41.74 -31.06
C GLU A 375 -21.99 42.09 -29.91
N ASN A 376 -20.79 41.48 -29.87
CA ASN A 376 -19.75 41.75 -28.88
C ASN A 376 -18.49 42.39 -29.53
N PRO A 377 -18.37 43.75 -29.56
CA PRO A 377 -17.26 44.42 -30.22
C PRO A 377 -15.87 44.07 -29.67
N GLU A 378 -15.76 43.87 -28.35
CA GLU A 378 -14.50 43.53 -27.67
C GLU A 378 -14.04 42.11 -28.04
N LEU A 379 -14.98 41.15 -28.11
CA LEU A 379 -14.72 39.78 -28.53
C LEU A 379 -14.25 39.71 -29.99
N ARG A 380 -14.84 40.54 -30.86
CA ARG A 380 -14.40 40.72 -32.26
C ARG A 380 -13.01 41.36 -32.35
N GLU A 381 -12.68 42.31 -31.49
CA GLU A 381 -11.36 42.95 -31.49
C GLU A 381 -10.27 41.99 -31.00
N ALA A 382 -10.59 41.08 -30.07
CA ALA A 382 -9.69 40.01 -29.61
C ALA A 382 -9.51 38.88 -30.65
N LEU A 383 -10.59 38.40 -31.27
CA LEU A 383 -10.51 37.29 -32.24
C LEU A 383 -10.06 37.71 -33.65
N GLY A 384 -10.29 38.96 -34.06
CA GLY A 384 -10.19 39.33 -35.47
C GLY A 384 -11.27 38.65 -36.33
N TRP A 385 -11.01 38.42 -37.61
CA TRP A 385 -11.92 37.73 -38.54
C TRP A 385 -11.76 36.21 -38.52
N ALA A 386 -12.73 35.48 -39.09
CA ALA A 386 -12.59 34.04 -39.30
C ALA A 386 -11.62 33.76 -40.46
N VAL A 387 -10.70 32.81 -40.25
CA VAL A 387 -9.73 32.35 -41.26
C VAL A 387 -10.16 31.03 -41.93
N THR A 388 -11.08 30.28 -41.31
CA THR A 388 -11.71 29.09 -41.90
C THR A 388 -13.22 29.27 -42.05
N PRO A 389 -13.89 28.46 -42.89
CA PRO A 389 -15.30 28.14 -42.71
C PRO A 389 -15.58 27.56 -41.32
N GLU A 390 -16.86 27.53 -40.95
CA GLU A 390 -17.41 26.72 -39.87
C GLU A 390 -17.49 25.24 -40.32
N PHE A 391 -17.05 24.31 -39.48
CA PHE A 391 -17.08 22.87 -39.76
C PHE A 391 -17.74 22.11 -38.61
N GLY A 392 -18.85 21.41 -38.88
CA GLY A 392 -19.48 20.48 -37.94
C GLY A 392 -18.91 19.08 -38.05
N PHE A 393 -18.49 18.48 -36.92
CA PHE A 393 -17.96 17.12 -36.82
C PHE A 393 -18.22 16.51 -35.44
N VAL A 394 -18.01 15.21 -35.30
CA VAL A 394 -18.04 14.51 -34.00
C VAL A 394 -16.64 14.48 -33.42
N SER A 395 -16.50 14.85 -32.15
CA SER A 395 -15.24 14.83 -31.41
C SER A 395 -15.35 13.97 -30.17
N ASP A 396 -14.27 13.30 -29.79
CA ASP A 396 -14.13 12.66 -28.48
C ASP A 396 -14.01 13.76 -27.42
N TYR A 397 -14.92 13.75 -26.45
CA TYR A 397 -14.97 14.69 -25.33
C TYR A 397 -14.86 13.95 -24.01
N ARG A 398 -14.15 14.57 -23.07
CA ARG A 398 -14.04 14.11 -21.68
C ARG A 398 -14.20 15.30 -20.72
N TYR A 399 -14.82 15.03 -19.57
CA TYR A 399 -14.90 15.95 -18.44
C TYR A 399 -14.48 15.23 -17.16
N ASP A 400 -13.51 15.82 -16.47
CA ASP A 400 -12.99 15.37 -15.18
C ASP A 400 -13.49 16.34 -14.11
N PRO A 401 -14.52 15.96 -13.31
CA PRO A 401 -15.08 16.84 -12.29
C PRO A 401 -14.12 17.05 -11.13
N GLY A 402 -13.94 18.29 -10.71
CA GLY A 402 -13.23 18.60 -9.46
C GLY A 402 -14.09 18.26 -8.24
N GLY A 403 -13.46 17.88 -7.13
CA GLY A 403 -14.16 17.76 -5.85
C GLY A 403 -13.25 17.47 -4.66
N GLU A 404 -13.68 17.93 -3.49
CA GLU A 404 -13.04 17.70 -2.18
C GLU A 404 -14.09 17.21 -1.17
N PHE A 405 -13.67 16.49 -0.12
CA PHE A 405 -14.56 16.22 1.02
C PHE A 405 -14.35 17.28 2.11
N ASP A 406 -15.44 17.83 2.63
CA ASP A 406 -15.40 18.87 3.66
C ASP A 406 -15.09 18.32 5.07
N GLU A 407 -15.02 19.21 6.07
CA GLU A 407 -14.79 18.83 7.49
C GLU A 407 -15.86 17.87 8.08
N ASN A 408 -16.98 17.66 7.39
CA ASN A 408 -18.07 16.76 7.79
C ASN A 408 -18.10 15.44 6.98
N GLY A 409 -17.26 15.31 5.95
CA GLY A 409 -17.30 14.18 5.01
C GLY A 409 -18.40 14.28 3.95
N GLU A 410 -18.90 15.49 3.65
CA GLU A 410 -19.77 15.73 2.48
C GLU A 410 -18.91 16.11 1.26
N LEU A 411 -19.22 15.53 0.09
CA LEU A 411 -18.53 15.84 -1.17
C LEU A 411 -18.94 17.24 -1.67
N VAL A 412 -17.97 18.13 -1.79
CA VAL A 412 -18.08 19.46 -2.40
C VAL A 412 -17.51 19.38 -3.82
N PHE A 413 -18.36 19.64 -4.82
CA PHE A 413 -17.88 19.78 -6.20
C PHE A 413 -17.08 21.07 -6.37
N LEU A 414 -15.90 20.93 -6.97
CA LEU A 414 -15.00 22.01 -7.35
C LEU A 414 -15.03 22.18 -8.89
N PRO A 415 -14.52 23.29 -9.43
CA PRO A 415 -14.36 23.45 -10.88
C PRO A 415 -13.53 22.29 -11.46
N GLY A 416 -13.99 21.69 -12.56
CA GLY A 416 -13.33 20.58 -13.22
C GLY A 416 -12.50 20.99 -14.44
N GLU A 417 -12.18 19.99 -15.25
CA GLU A 417 -11.45 20.15 -16.51
C GLU A 417 -12.21 19.47 -17.66
N HIS A 418 -12.26 20.13 -18.82
CA HIS A 418 -12.76 19.52 -20.05
C HIS A 418 -11.62 19.27 -21.04
N THR A 419 -11.72 18.19 -21.80
CA THR A 419 -10.86 17.92 -22.96
C THR A 419 -11.69 17.56 -24.19
N LEU A 420 -11.25 18.02 -25.36
CA LEU A 420 -11.81 17.63 -26.66
C LEU A 420 -10.79 17.79 -27.79
N PHE A 421 -10.99 17.08 -28.92
CA PHE A 421 -10.11 17.19 -30.08
C PHE A 421 -10.64 18.15 -31.16
N THR A 422 -9.74 18.92 -31.78
CA THR A 422 -10.06 19.73 -32.97
C THR A 422 -10.24 18.88 -34.23
N LEU A 423 -10.74 19.49 -35.30
CA LEU A 423 -10.85 18.85 -36.62
C LEU A 423 -9.51 18.33 -37.17
N ASN A 424 -8.39 18.87 -36.68
CA ASN A 424 -7.04 18.45 -37.06
C ASN A 424 -6.46 17.34 -36.16
N GLY A 425 -7.15 16.97 -35.07
CA GLY A 425 -6.66 16.06 -34.04
C GLY A 425 -5.78 16.70 -32.97
N GLU A 426 -5.86 18.02 -32.79
CA GLU A 426 -5.17 18.72 -31.68
C GLU A 426 -5.99 18.52 -30.39
N LEU A 427 -5.38 18.04 -29.31
CA LEU A 427 -6.03 17.94 -28.00
C LEU A 427 -6.11 19.32 -27.35
N LEU A 428 -7.32 19.75 -27.00
CA LEU A 428 -7.59 20.97 -26.25
C LEU A 428 -8.01 20.63 -24.82
N GLN A 429 -7.45 21.35 -23.85
CA GLN A 429 -7.69 21.22 -22.42
C GLN A 429 -8.23 22.56 -21.89
N PHE A 430 -9.27 22.52 -21.05
CA PHE A 430 -10.00 23.70 -20.57
C PHE A 430 -10.22 23.63 -19.05
N ASN A 431 -9.73 24.61 -18.31
CA ASN A 431 -9.78 24.62 -16.84
C ASN A 431 -10.91 25.55 -16.34
N GLU A 432 -11.89 25.00 -15.61
CA GLU A 432 -13.01 25.79 -15.07
C GLU A 432 -12.57 26.73 -13.92
N ALA A 433 -11.47 26.45 -13.22
CA ALA A 433 -11.08 27.18 -12.01
C ALA A 433 -10.51 28.58 -12.29
N ASP A 434 -9.77 28.74 -13.40
CA ASP A 434 -9.16 30.01 -13.82
C ASP A 434 -9.67 30.52 -15.19
N SER A 435 -10.50 29.72 -15.89
CA SER A 435 -11.01 30.02 -17.23
C SER A 435 -9.90 30.13 -18.29
N THR A 436 -8.89 29.25 -18.23
CA THR A 436 -7.86 29.09 -19.26
C THR A 436 -8.15 27.91 -20.20
N TRP A 437 -7.43 27.87 -21.32
CA TRP A 437 -7.26 26.70 -22.16
C TRP A 437 -5.80 26.53 -22.56
N GLN A 438 -5.39 25.30 -22.84
CA GLN A 438 -4.09 24.96 -23.41
C GLN A 438 -4.18 23.77 -24.39
N LEU A 439 -3.10 23.52 -25.13
CA LEU A 439 -2.89 22.25 -25.82
C LEU A 439 -2.47 21.17 -24.81
N GLY A 440 -3.09 19.99 -24.88
CA GLY A 440 -2.66 18.83 -24.10
C GLY A 440 -1.44 18.12 -24.71
N GLU A 441 -0.74 17.32 -23.90
CA GLU A 441 0.30 16.38 -24.39
C GLU A 441 -0.30 15.01 -24.77
N ASP A 442 0.31 14.35 -25.77
CA ASP A 442 -0.13 13.06 -26.41
C ASP A 442 0.37 11.79 -25.68
#